data_AF-A0A4Y6PUJ4-F1
#
_entry.id   AF-A0A4Y6PUJ4-F1
#
_cell.length_a   1.000
_cell.length_b   1.000
_cell.length_c   1.000
_cell.angle_alpha   90.00
_cell.angle_beta   90.00
_cell.angle_gamma   90.00
#
_symmetry.space_group_name_H-M   'P 1'
#
loop_
_entity.id
_entity.type
_entity.pdbx_description
1 polymer ?
#
loop_
_entity_poly.entity_id
_entity_poly.type
_entity_poly.pdbx_seq_one_letter_code
_entity_poly.pdbx_strand_id
1 'polypeptide(L)'
;MLREKTRPKGEDLIGQEEPSGLARAELAFFQTAHGITLGAELCAMVECDSEQAVVAALGIGGALGLTLSLVPTQDGITQGHALLLNSGTAWGFGNGVLAGIALDIEGSEYAGLLAGSQLAGLGAGALIWDLAEPTAGEVSMANSGGLWAGFLTFLIHAANEFDAEESTVAWSVLFAADLGIAGGAALSQNYPMSRGRTFVIDSGGILGFLIGIGTYIFIEPDVQSATAFSVMGILGTVTGLGTATYLTRNWDVEETGDFSANWGVSPTDGGALLSVGGSF
;
A
#
# COMPACT_ATOMS: atom_id res chain seq x y z
N MET A 1 -18.52 -13.11 28.47
CA MET A 1 -18.82 -14.18 27.50
C MET A 1 -18.12 -13.82 26.21
N LEU A 2 -16.89 -14.32 26.04
CA LEU A 2 -16.11 -14.13 24.81
C LEU A 2 -16.66 -15.09 23.78
N ARG A 3 -17.14 -14.55 22.66
CA ARG A 3 -17.63 -15.34 21.53
C ARG A 3 -16.39 -15.82 20.79
N GLU A 4 -15.97 -17.05 21.10
CA GLU A 4 -14.93 -17.76 20.36
C GLU A 4 -15.41 -17.85 18.90
N LYS A 5 -14.85 -16.99 18.03
CA LYS A 5 -15.03 -17.10 16.58
C LYS A 5 -14.25 -18.34 16.17
N THR A 6 -14.90 -19.49 16.20
CA THR A 6 -14.37 -20.72 15.63
C THR A 6 -14.24 -20.53 14.12
N ARG A 7 -13.05 -20.10 13.66
CA ARG A 7 -12.63 -20.34 12.27
C ARG A 7 -12.58 -21.87 12.10
N PRO A 8 -13.18 -22.42 11.04
CA PRO A 8 -13.22 -23.87 10.84
C PRO A 8 -11.79 -24.42 10.77
N LYS A 9 -11.50 -25.41 11.61
CA LYS A 9 -10.22 -26.14 11.60
C LYS A 9 -10.13 -26.93 10.30
N GLY A 10 -9.31 -26.45 9.36
CA GLY A 10 -9.05 -27.15 8.09
C GLY A 10 -8.52 -26.31 6.91
N GLU A 11 -8.34 -24.99 7.02
CA GLU A 11 -7.93 -24.09 5.91
C GLU A 11 -6.79 -23.12 6.31
N ASP A 12 -5.84 -23.57 7.12
CA ASP A 12 -5.17 -22.76 8.14
C ASP A 12 -3.71 -22.35 7.80
N LEU A 13 -3.43 -21.86 6.57
CA LEU A 13 -2.09 -21.29 6.23
C LEU A 13 -2.07 -19.79 5.87
N ILE A 14 -3.19 -19.19 5.46
CA ILE A 14 -3.21 -17.76 5.07
C ILE A 14 -3.67 -16.86 6.24
N GLY A 15 -4.32 -17.44 7.25
CA GLY A 15 -5.08 -16.68 8.27
C GLY A 15 -4.37 -16.39 9.59
N GLN A 16 -3.25 -17.06 9.90
CA GLN A 16 -2.53 -16.87 11.16
C GLN A 16 -1.12 -16.36 10.88
N GLU A 17 -0.89 -15.09 11.19
CA GLU A 17 0.41 -14.47 11.06
C GLU A 17 1.14 -14.48 12.39
N GLU A 18 2.41 -14.85 12.36
CA GLU A 18 3.29 -14.76 13.52
C GLU A 18 4.02 -13.42 13.55
N PRO A 19 4.33 -12.89 14.76
CA PRO A 19 5.21 -11.75 14.89
C PRO A 19 6.57 -12.00 14.23
N SER A 20 7.08 -11.02 13.48
CA SER A 20 8.37 -11.16 12.81
C SER A 20 9.24 -9.92 12.90
N GLY A 21 10.56 -10.13 12.87
CA GLY A 21 11.53 -9.04 12.80
C GLY A 21 11.40 -8.22 11.52
N LEU A 22 10.99 -8.84 10.42
CA LEU A 22 10.75 -8.16 9.14
C LEU A 22 9.56 -7.20 9.23
N ALA A 23 8.43 -7.65 9.80
CA ALA A 23 7.27 -6.79 10.03
C ALA A 23 7.61 -5.58 10.92
N ARG A 24 8.40 -5.82 11.97
CA ARG A 24 8.88 -4.75 12.85
C ARG A 24 9.82 -3.77 12.15
N ALA A 25 10.73 -4.27 11.31
CA ALA A 25 11.63 -3.43 10.52
C ALA A 25 10.88 -2.60 9.47
N GLU A 26 9.88 -3.21 8.82
CA GLU A 26 9.00 -2.52 7.87
C GLU A 26 8.22 -1.39 8.56
N LEU A 27 7.58 -1.66 9.70
CA LEU A 27 6.93 -0.62 10.49
C LEU A 27 7.92 0.51 10.83
N ALA A 28 9.11 0.17 11.36
CA ALA A 28 10.09 1.16 11.77
C ALA A 28 10.56 2.05 10.61
N PHE A 29 10.81 1.47 9.44
CA PHE A 29 11.21 2.20 8.24
C PHE A 29 10.13 3.20 7.81
N PHE A 30 8.90 2.75 7.62
CA PHE A 30 7.81 3.60 7.15
C PHE A 30 7.40 4.65 8.18
N GLN A 31 7.37 4.30 9.47
CA GLN A 31 7.02 5.27 10.52
C GLN A 31 8.14 6.29 10.76
N THR A 32 9.40 5.95 10.51
CA THR A 32 10.50 6.94 10.48
C THR A 32 10.29 7.95 9.35
N ALA A 33 9.98 7.47 8.14
CA ALA A 33 9.69 8.34 7.00
C ALA A 33 8.47 9.24 7.27
N HIS A 34 7.38 8.66 7.80
CA HIS A 34 6.22 9.40 8.26
C HIS A 34 6.57 10.47 9.30
N GLY A 35 7.40 10.13 10.30
CA GLY A 35 7.88 11.08 11.29
C GLY A 35 8.65 12.26 10.67
N ILE A 36 9.52 11.99 9.68
CA ILE A 36 10.23 13.03 8.93
C ILE A 36 9.22 13.94 8.20
N THR A 37 8.22 13.36 7.54
CA THR A 37 7.15 14.10 6.85
C THR A 37 6.37 14.99 7.81
N LEU A 38 5.93 14.47 8.97
CA LEU A 38 5.28 15.26 10.02
C LEU A 38 6.18 16.38 10.54
N GLY A 39 7.50 16.16 10.62
CA GLY A 39 8.47 17.19 10.96
C GLY A 39 8.48 18.33 9.93
N ALA A 40 8.43 18.00 8.64
CA ALA A 40 8.35 18.98 7.55
C ALA A 40 7.03 19.77 7.62
N GLU A 41 5.91 19.08 7.80
CA GLU A 41 4.58 19.68 7.89
C GLU A 41 4.43 20.56 9.13
N LEU A 42 4.96 20.14 10.27
CA LEU A 42 5.03 20.97 11.47
C LEU A 42 5.80 22.26 11.19
N CYS A 43 6.93 22.15 10.50
CA CYS A 43 7.77 23.29 10.17
C CYS A 43 7.07 24.26 9.21
N ALA A 44 6.29 23.74 8.26
CA ALA A 44 5.43 24.53 7.39
C ALA A 44 4.27 25.20 8.15
N MET A 45 3.68 24.50 9.13
CA MET A 45 2.61 25.07 9.97
C MET A 45 3.08 26.22 10.87
N VAL A 46 4.30 26.13 11.42
CA VAL A 46 4.86 27.14 12.33
C VAL A 46 5.78 28.14 11.64
N GLU A 47 5.87 28.09 10.31
CA GLU A 47 6.67 28.99 9.48
C GLU A 47 8.14 29.07 9.93
N CYS A 48 8.83 27.93 9.94
CA CYS A 48 10.24 27.89 10.31
C CYS A 48 11.11 28.85 9.47
N ASP A 49 11.70 29.87 10.11
CA ASP A 49 12.51 30.90 9.44
C ASP A 49 13.98 30.50 9.18
N SER A 50 14.40 29.28 9.51
CA SER A 50 15.81 28.87 9.38
C SER A 50 16.00 27.42 8.96
N GLU A 51 17.05 27.16 8.19
CA GLU A 51 17.45 25.82 7.77
C GLU A 51 17.72 24.90 8.98
N GLN A 52 18.25 25.46 10.07
CA GLN A 52 18.50 24.71 11.30
C GLN A 52 17.19 24.25 11.94
N ALA A 53 16.15 25.09 11.94
CA ALA A 53 14.83 24.71 12.44
C ALA A 53 14.20 23.61 11.58
N VAL A 54 14.33 23.69 10.26
CA VAL A 54 13.88 22.64 9.33
C VAL A 54 14.59 21.31 9.62
N VAL A 55 15.92 21.30 9.64
CA VAL A 55 16.70 20.08 9.91
C VAL A 55 16.38 19.51 11.29
N ALA A 56 16.20 20.37 12.31
CA ALA A 56 15.81 19.92 13.64
C ALA A 56 14.41 19.28 13.64
N ALA A 57 13.43 19.88 12.96
CA ALA A 57 12.08 19.33 12.88
C ALA A 57 12.05 17.98 12.17
N LEU A 58 12.75 17.84 11.03
CA LEU A 58 12.89 16.56 10.32
C LEU A 58 13.57 15.50 11.20
N GLY A 59 14.65 15.88 11.90
CA GLY A 59 15.40 14.97 12.76
C GLY A 59 14.60 14.51 13.98
N ILE A 60 13.89 15.43 14.64
CA ILE A 60 12.99 15.11 15.76
C ILE A 60 11.86 14.21 15.28
N GLY A 61 11.22 14.57 14.17
CA GLY A 61 10.15 13.79 13.57
C GLY A 61 10.59 12.36 13.25
N GLY A 62 11.71 12.19 12.55
CA GLY A 62 12.27 10.86 12.25
C GLY A 62 12.63 10.06 13.49
N ALA A 63 13.25 10.70 14.50
CA ALA A 63 13.58 10.04 15.77
C ALA A 63 12.32 9.57 16.52
N LEU A 64 11.26 10.39 16.54
CA LEU A 64 9.98 10.02 17.13
C LEU A 64 9.33 8.87 16.36
N GLY A 65 9.29 8.94 15.03
CA GLY A 65 8.73 7.87 14.18
C GLY A 65 9.43 6.53 14.40
N LEU A 66 10.76 6.52 14.48
CA LEU A 66 11.55 5.32 14.78
C LEU A 66 11.29 4.81 16.21
N THR A 67 11.29 5.70 17.20
CA THR A 67 11.16 5.31 18.61
C THR A 67 9.76 4.80 18.92
N LEU A 68 8.73 5.50 18.43
CA LEU A 68 7.32 5.15 18.64
C LEU A 68 6.89 3.91 17.87
N SER A 69 7.61 3.52 16.81
CA SER A 69 7.40 2.23 16.15
C SER A 69 8.11 1.09 16.87
N LEU A 70 9.35 1.29 17.35
CA LEU A 70 10.15 0.21 17.93
C LEU A 70 9.85 -0.09 19.40
N VAL A 71 9.53 0.92 20.22
CA VAL A 71 9.32 0.73 21.68
C VAL A 71 8.04 -0.06 21.98
N PRO A 72 6.87 0.26 21.40
CA PRO A 72 5.65 -0.49 21.66
C PRO A 72 5.66 -1.90 21.06
N THR A 73 6.50 -2.16 20.06
CA THR A 73 6.55 -3.44 19.33
C THR A 73 7.69 -4.36 19.79
N GLN A 74 8.25 -4.14 20.98
CA GLN A 74 9.32 -4.98 21.52
C GLN A 74 8.91 -6.45 21.66
N ASP A 75 7.64 -6.70 21.97
CA ASP A 75 7.06 -8.05 22.10
C ASP A 75 6.69 -8.67 20.74
N GLY A 76 6.97 -7.96 19.64
CA GLY A 76 6.70 -8.38 18.28
C GLY A 76 5.46 -7.73 17.67
N ILE A 77 5.38 -7.79 16.33
CA ILE A 77 4.25 -7.33 15.54
C ILE A 77 4.09 -8.24 14.32
N THR A 78 2.85 -8.57 13.95
CA THR A 78 2.56 -9.34 12.75
C THR A 78 2.70 -8.48 11.50
N GLN A 79 2.79 -9.14 10.34
CA GLN A 79 2.95 -8.45 9.06
C GLN A 79 1.71 -7.61 8.69
N GLY A 80 0.52 -8.12 8.96
CA GLY A 80 -0.76 -7.47 8.74
C GLY A 80 -0.93 -6.25 9.63
N HIS A 81 -0.54 -6.33 10.90
CA HIS A 81 -0.57 -5.17 11.80
C HIS A 81 0.38 -4.07 11.33
N ALA A 82 1.65 -4.41 11.05
CA ALA A 82 2.62 -3.45 10.55
C ALA A 82 2.16 -2.80 9.24
N LEU A 83 1.67 -3.61 8.30
CA LEU A 83 1.17 -3.13 7.02
C LEU A 83 -0.06 -2.25 7.18
N LEU A 84 -0.99 -2.59 8.09
CA LEU A 84 -2.20 -1.82 8.33
C LEU A 84 -1.89 -0.43 8.90
N LEU A 85 -0.98 -0.33 9.87
CA LEU A 85 -0.55 0.97 10.41
C LEU A 85 0.10 1.83 9.32
N ASN A 86 1.01 1.25 8.54
CA ASN A 86 1.68 1.95 7.44
C ASN A 86 0.70 2.38 6.34
N SER A 87 -0.25 1.50 6.00
CA SER A 87 -1.28 1.77 4.99
C SER A 87 -2.24 2.85 5.48
N GLY A 88 -2.64 2.82 6.75
CA GLY A 88 -3.46 3.85 7.37
C GLY A 88 -2.79 5.22 7.27
N THR A 89 -1.50 5.32 7.61
CA THR A 89 -0.72 6.56 7.42
C THR A 89 -0.70 7.01 5.96
N ALA A 90 -0.38 6.10 5.03
CA ALA A 90 -0.25 6.43 3.61
C ALA A 90 -1.58 6.87 2.98
N TRP A 91 -2.68 6.18 3.29
CA TRP A 91 -4.03 6.57 2.86
C TRP A 91 -4.50 7.85 3.53
N GLY A 92 -4.15 8.07 4.80
CA GLY A 92 -4.34 9.35 5.48
C GLY A 92 -3.70 10.50 4.71
N PHE A 93 -2.41 10.37 4.37
CA PHE A 93 -1.70 11.35 3.54
C PHE A 93 -2.37 11.56 2.18
N GLY A 94 -2.66 10.48 1.45
CA GLY A 94 -3.30 10.54 0.13
C GLY A 94 -4.66 11.24 0.17
N ASN A 95 -5.49 10.92 1.17
CA ASN A 95 -6.79 11.57 1.38
C ASN A 95 -6.63 13.03 1.79
N GLY A 96 -5.62 13.38 2.59
CA GLY A 96 -5.28 14.77 2.90
C GLY A 96 -4.89 15.58 1.66
N VAL A 97 -4.08 15.01 0.78
CA VAL A 97 -3.69 15.64 -0.49
C VAL A 97 -4.92 15.89 -1.36
N LEU A 98 -5.71 14.85 -1.61
CA LEU A 98 -6.89 14.96 -2.47
C LEU A 98 -7.95 15.89 -1.86
N ALA A 99 -8.17 15.84 -0.54
CA ALA A 99 -9.08 16.75 0.13
C ALA A 99 -8.59 18.20 0.08
N GLY A 100 -7.29 18.46 0.23
CA GLY A 100 -6.75 19.82 0.15
C GLY A 100 -6.87 20.41 -1.25
N ILE A 101 -6.61 19.62 -2.30
CA ILE A 101 -6.90 20.03 -3.70
C ILE A 101 -8.40 20.30 -3.86
N ALA A 102 -9.24 19.40 -3.37
CA ALA A 102 -10.68 19.49 -3.56
C ALA A 102 -11.36 20.64 -2.79
N LEU A 103 -10.72 21.11 -1.72
CA LEU A 103 -11.17 22.19 -0.86
C LEU A 103 -10.38 23.49 -1.09
N ASP A 104 -9.44 23.52 -2.04
CA ASP A 104 -8.57 24.66 -2.35
C ASP A 104 -7.81 25.18 -1.11
N ILE A 105 -7.25 24.26 -0.32
CA ILE A 105 -6.50 24.56 0.90
C ILE A 105 -5.02 24.72 0.55
N GLU A 106 -4.43 25.82 1.00
CA GLU A 106 -3.03 26.16 0.72
C GLU A 106 -2.23 26.47 1.99
N GLY A 107 -0.92 26.66 1.83
CA GLY A 107 -0.04 27.16 2.88
C GLY A 107 0.03 26.30 4.15
N SER A 108 0.03 26.96 5.31
CA SER A 108 0.13 26.30 6.62
C SER A 108 -1.11 25.49 6.97
N GLU A 109 -2.29 25.88 6.48
CA GLU A 109 -3.54 25.11 6.64
C GLU A 109 -3.46 23.78 5.91
N TYR A 110 -2.87 23.76 4.71
CA TYR A 110 -2.65 22.52 3.96
C TYR A 110 -1.69 21.58 4.67
N ALA A 111 -0.58 22.11 5.21
CA ALA A 111 0.33 21.32 6.04
C ALA A 111 -0.37 20.72 7.28
N GLY A 112 -1.26 21.49 7.92
CA GLY A 112 -2.08 21.00 9.03
C GLY A 112 -3.09 19.92 8.62
N LEU A 113 -3.70 20.04 7.45
CA LEU A 113 -4.57 19.01 6.89
C LEU A 113 -3.80 17.72 6.61
N LEU A 114 -2.61 17.80 6.00
CA LEU A 114 -1.77 16.64 5.73
C LEU A 114 -1.31 15.94 7.00
N ALA A 115 -0.83 16.69 8.00
CA ALA A 115 -0.43 16.13 9.29
C ALA A 115 -1.62 15.48 10.00
N GLY A 116 -2.76 16.17 10.04
CA GLY A 116 -3.97 15.69 10.69
C GLY A 116 -4.53 14.41 10.05
N SER A 117 -4.55 14.36 8.72
CA SER A 117 -5.07 13.22 7.96
C SER A 117 -4.18 11.97 8.07
N GLN A 118 -2.85 12.12 8.07
CA GLN A 118 -1.91 11.04 8.35
C GLN A 118 -2.10 10.42 9.75
N LEU A 119 -2.22 11.28 10.77
CA LEU A 119 -2.45 10.84 12.15
C LEU A 119 -3.83 10.18 12.31
N ALA A 120 -4.86 10.72 11.65
CA ALA A 120 -6.18 10.11 11.62
C ALA A 120 -6.15 8.73 10.93
N GLY A 121 -5.42 8.61 9.83
CA GLY A 121 -5.23 7.35 9.11
C GLY A 121 -4.46 6.31 9.92
N LEU A 122 -3.39 6.70 10.60
CA LEU A 122 -2.66 5.83 11.54
C LEU A 122 -3.58 5.35 12.67
N GLY A 123 -4.36 6.26 13.26
CA GLY A 123 -5.33 5.93 14.31
C GLY A 123 -6.44 4.99 13.83
N ALA A 124 -6.93 5.19 12.60
CA ALA A 124 -7.89 4.28 11.97
C ALA A 124 -7.29 2.90 11.75
N GLY A 125 -6.04 2.81 11.28
CA GLY A 125 -5.31 1.54 11.16
C GLY A 125 -5.19 0.80 12.49
N ALA A 126 -4.82 1.50 13.56
CA ALA A 126 -4.75 0.92 14.91
C ALA A 126 -6.13 0.44 15.41
N LEU A 127 -7.19 1.23 15.20
CA LEU A 127 -8.55 0.85 15.57
C LEU A 127 -9.03 -0.38 14.79
N ILE A 128 -8.76 -0.44 13.48
CA ILE A 128 -9.13 -1.60 12.65
C ILE A 128 -8.39 -2.86 13.12
N TRP A 129 -7.11 -2.72 13.52
CA TRP A 129 -6.36 -3.84 14.10
C TRP A 129 -7.07 -4.41 15.33
N ASP A 130 -7.42 -3.56 16.29
CA ASP A 130 -8.09 -3.96 17.54
C ASP A 130 -9.48 -4.62 17.31
N LEU A 131 -10.12 -4.31 16.17
CA LEU A 131 -11.46 -4.82 15.85
C LEU A 131 -11.46 -6.09 15.01
N ALA A 132 -10.47 -6.27 14.14
CA ALA A 132 -10.52 -7.27 13.08
C ALA A 132 -9.25 -8.12 12.92
N GLU A 133 -8.09 -7.65 13.42
CA GLU A 133 -6.79 -8.31 13.28
C GLU A 133 -6.52 -8.82 11.84
N PRO A 134 -6.63 -7.95 10.81
CA PRO A 134 -6.54 -8.41 9.43
C PRO A 134 -5.13 -8.88 9.09
N THR A 135 -5.07 -9.94 8.28
CA THR A 135 -3.82 -10.45 7.69
C THR A 135 -3.22 -9.46 6.70
N ALA A 136 -1.93 -9.57 6.42
CA ALA A 136 -1.26 -8.76 5.40
C ALA A 136 -1.87 -8.96 4.01
N GLY A 137 -2.42 -10.14 3.74
CA GLY A 137 -3.17 -10.43 2.52
C GLY A 137 -4.45 -9.59 2.39
N GLU A 138 -5.25 -9.53 3.45
CA GLU A 138 -6.47 -8.72 3.49
C GLU A 138 -6.18 -7.22 3.36
N VAL A 139 -5.15 -6.72 4.08
CA VAL A 139 -4.72 -5.32 3.97
C VAL A 139 -4.19 -5.01 2.56
N SER A 140 -3.42 -5.94 1.96
CA SER A 140 -2.91 -5.77 0.59
C SER A 140 -4.05 -5.69 -0.42
N MET A 141 -5.08 -6.53 -0.28
CA MET A 141 -6.24 -6.51 -1.17
C MET A 141 -7.04 -5.21 -1.04
N ALA A 142 -7.21 -4.71 0.18
CA ALA A 142 -7.83 -3.41 0.41
C ALA A 142 -7.02 -2.29 -0.27
N ASN A 143 -5.69 -2.26 -0.08
CA ASN A 143 -4.81 -1.30 -0.72
C ASN A 143 -4.87 -1.38 -2.25
N SER A 144 -4.82 -2.59 -2.82
CA SER A 144 -4.92 -2.82 -4.27
C SER A 144 -6.25 -2.28 -4.80
N GLY A 145 -7.36 -2.59 -4.13
CA GLY A 145 -8.68 -2.08 -4.48
C GLY A 145 -8.73 -0.54 -4.51
N GLY A 146 -8.17 0.11 -3.49
CA GLY A 146 -8.11 1.58 -3.43
C GLY A 146 -7.24 2.18 -4.53
N LEU A 147 -6.03 1.65 -4.72
CA LEU A 147 -5.07 2.14 -5.71
C LEU A 147 -5.65 2.06 -7.12
N TRP A 148 -6.21 0.91 -7.51
CA TRP A 148 -6.74 0.74 -8.87
C TRP A 148 -8.04 1.49 -9.10
N ALA A 149 -8.92 1.59 -8.10
CA ALA A 149 -10.14 2.39 -8.23
C ALA A 149 -9.82 3.88 -8.39
N GLY A 150 -8.91 4.43 -7.58
CA GLY A 150 -8.44 5.81 -7.69
C GLY A 150 -7.71 6.06 -9.01
N PHE A 151 -6.75 5.19 -9.38
CA PHE A 151 -5.97 5.33 -10.61
C PHE A 151 -6.82 5.25 -11.87
N LEU A 152 -7.74 4.29 -11.97
CA LEU A 152 -8.64 4.18 -13.13
C LEU A 152 -9.59 5.38 -13.20
N THR A 153 -10.07 5.89 -12.07
CA THR A 153 -10.89 7.11 -12.04
C THR A 153 -10.11 8.33 -12.54
N PHE A 154 -8.85 8.46 -12.11
CA PHE A 154 -7.95 9.50 -12.63
C PHE A 154 -7.75 9.37 -14.15
N LEU A 155 -7.49 8.15 -14.65
CA LEU A 155 -7.33 7.92 -16.10
C LEU A 155 -8.64 8.19 -16.88
N ILE A 156 -9.81 7.97 -16.28
CA ILE A 156 -11.09 8.34 -16.90
C ILE A 156 -11.19 9.86 -17.04
N HIS A 157 -10.78 10.63 -16.04
CA HIS A 157 -10.71 12.09 -16.18
C HIS A 157 -9.70 12.52 -17.24
N ALA A 158 -8.51 11.91 -17.25
CA ALA A 158 -7.51 12.16 -18.27
C ALA A 158 -8.01 11.80 -19.69
N ALA A 159 -8.83 10.75 -19.82
CA ALA A 159 -9.44 10.37 -21.08
C ALA A 159 -10.48 11.39 -21.57
N ASN A 160 -11.15 12.07 -20.63
CA ASN A 160 -12.04 13.19 -20.91
C ASN A 160 -11.29 14.53 -20.89
N GLU A 161 -9.96 14.52 -21.07
CA GLU A 161 -9.10 15.71 -21.13
C GLU A 161 -9.23 16.64 -19.91
N PHE A 162 -9.61 16.08 -18.76
CA PHE A 162 -9.92 16.83 -17.54
C PHE A 162 -10.97 17.94 -17.78
N ASP A 163 -12.04 17.64 -18.53
CA ASP A 163 -13.16 18.57 -18.75
C ASP A 163 -13.87 19.00 -17.43
N ALA A 164 -13.72 18.20 -16.37
CA ALA A 164 -14.22 18.54 -15.04
C ALA A 164 -13.26 19.48 -14.28
N GLU A 165 -13.83 20.30 -13.38
CA GLU A 165 -13.05 21.12 -12.46
C GLU A 165 -12.10 20.26 -11.61
N GLU A 166 -10.91 20.80 -11.30
CA GLU A 166 -9.88 20.10 -10.50
C GLU A 166 -10.42 19.56 -9.18
N SER A 167 -11.28 20.34 -8.50
CA SER A 167 -11.95 19.93 -7.27
C SER A 167 -12.85 18.70 -7.44
N THR A 168 -13.55 18.62 -8.58
CA THR A 168 -14.41 17.49 -8.94
C THR A 168 -13.57 16.26 -9.25
N VAL A 169 -12.46 16.43 -9.97
CA VAL A 169 -11.50 15.34 -10.23
C VAL A 169 -10.96 14.80 -8.91
N ALA A 170 -10.46 15.67 -8.03
CA ALA A 170 -9.91 15.29 -6.74
C ALA A 170 -10.92 14.55 -5.84
N TRP A 171 -12.14 15.09 -5.69
CA TRP A 171 -13.21 14.41 -4.93
C TRP A 171 -13.55 13.04 -5.50
N SER A 172 -13.67 12.93 -6.83
CA SER A 172 -14.01 11.66 -7.46
C SER A 172 -12.93 10.59 -7.28
N VAL A 173 -11.65 10.97 -7.36
CA VAL A 173 -10.52 10.05 -7.14
C VAL A 173 -10.49 9.61 -5.68
N LEU A 174 -10.69 10.54 -4.74
CA LEU A 174 -10.77 10.25 -3.30
C LEU A 174 -11.88 9.24 -3.01
N PHE A 175 -13.11 9.53 -3.44
CA PHE A 175 -14.24 8.63 -3.21
C PHE A 175 -14.06 7.28 -3.89
N ALA A 176 -13.53 7.25 -5.11
CA ALA A 176 -13.26 6.01 -5.81
C ALA A 176 -12.21 5.18 -5.08
N ALA A 177 -11.13 5.78 -4.59
CA ALA A 177 -10.11 5.10 -3.81
C ALA A 177 -10.69 4.53 -2.51
N ASP A 178 -11.42 5.33 -1.72
CA ASP A 178 -12.02 4.87 -0.47
C ASP A 178 -13.04 3.73 -0.69
N LEU A 179 -13.87 3.83 -1.74
CA LEU A 179 -14.78 2.74 -2.14
C LEU A 179 -14.01 1.50 -2.61
N GLY A 180 -12.87 1.70 -3.27
CA GLY A 180 -11.94 0.65 -3.67
C GLY A 180 -11.34 -0.07 -2.47
N ILE A 181 -10.93 0.66 -1.43
CA ILE A 181 -10.43 0.09 -0.16
C ILE A 181 -11.51 -0.77 0.49
N ALA A 182 -12.71 -0.21 0.64
CA ALA A 182 -13.84 -0.93 1.21
C ALA A 182 -14.21 -2.17 0.38
N GLY A 183 -14.18 -2.05 -0.96
CA GLY A 183 -14.42 -3.14 -1.89
C GLY A 183 -13.37 -4.25 -1.79
N GLY A 184 -12.08 -3.89 -1.76
CA GLY A 184 -10.98 -4.83 -1.58
C GLY A 184 -11.04 -5.55 -0.22
N ALA A 185 -11.34 -4.82 0.86
CA ALA A 185 -11.56 -5.40 2.18
C ALA A 185 -12.78 -6.34 2.24
N ALA A 186 -13.86 -6.04 1.52
CA ALA A 186 -15.02 -6.92 1.44
C ALA A 186 -14.76 -8.18 0.60
N LEU A 187 -14.00 -8.03 -0.50
CA LEU A 187 -13.60 -9.15 -1.34
C LEU A 187 -12.66 -10.11 -0.61
N SER A 188 -11.76 -9.60 0.23
CA SER A 188 -10.78 -10.42 0.94
C SER A 188 -11.42 -11.42 1.91
N GLN A 189 -12.62 -11.12 2.41
CA GLN A 189 -13.39 -12.04 3.26
C GLN A 189 -13.87 -13.30 2.52
N ASN A 190 -14.06 -13.22 1.20
CA ASN A 190 -14.57 -14.33 0.39
C ASN A 190 -13.49 -14.93 -0.52
N TYR A 191 -12.43 -14.18 -0.79
CA TYR A 191 -11.30 -14.58 -1.61
C TYR A 191 -10.01 -14.29 -0.86
N PRO A 192 -9.63 -15.13 0.13
CA PRO A 192 -8.35 -14.99 0.80
C PRO A 192 -7.22 -15.00 -0.23
N MET A 193 -6.32 -14.02 -0.13
CA MET A 193 -5.14 -13.94 -0.98
C MET A 193 -3.92 -13.64 -0.12
N SER A 194 -2.77 -14.18 -0.49
CA SER A 194 -1.52 -13.75 0.13
C SER A 194 -1.14 -12.33 -0.30
N ARG A 195 -0.34 -11.66 0.52
CA ARG A 195 0.31 -10.39 0.16
C ARG A 195 1.12 -10.54 -1.14
N GLY A 196 1.82 -11.67 -1.30
CA GLY A 196 2.65 -11.95 -2.48
C GLY A 196 1.84 -12.07 -3.77
N ARG A 197 0.72 -12.78 -3.74
CA ARG A 197 -0.19 -12.85 -4.88
C ARG A 197 -0.75 -11.48 -5.27
N THR A 198 -1.18 -10.70 -4.27
CA THR A 198 -1.72 -9.35 -4.52
C THR A 198 -0.66 -8.46 -5.20
N PHE A 199 0.59 -8.50 -4.71
CA PHE A 199 1.70 -7.76 -5.32
C PHE A 199 1.93 -8.10 -6.80
N VAL A 200 1.78 -9.38 -7.19
CA VAL A 200 1.92 -9.77 -8.60
C VAL A 200 0.73 -9.36 -9.44
N ILE A 201 -0.48 -9.38 -8.88
CA ILE A 201 -1.66 -8.82 -9.55
C ILE A 201 -1.42 -7.33 -9.82
N ASP A 202 -0.99 -6.56 -8.81
CA ASP A 202 -0.67 -5.14 -8.95
C ASP A 202 0.44 -4.90 -9.99
N SER A 203 1.49 -5.71 -9.97
CA SER A 203 2.54 -5.67 -10.99
C SER A 203 1.99 -5.91 -12.40
N GLY A 204 1.01 -6.82 -12.53
CA GLY A 204 0.28 -7.05 -13.77
C GLY A 204 -0.48 -5.81 -14.26
N GLY A 205 -1.13 -5.07 -13.36
CA GLY A 205 -1.78 -3.81 -13.69
C GLY A 205 -0.81 -2.72 -14.17
N ILE A 206 0.35 -2.60 -13.52
CA ILE A 206 1.40 -1.65 -13.91
C ILE A 206 1.98 -2.01 -15.28
N LEU A 207 2.34 -3.27 -15.50
CA LEU A 207 2.85 -3.73 -16.79
C LEU A 207 1.81 -3.57 -17.89
N GLY A 208 0.55 -3.87 -17.58
CA GLY A 208 -0.58 -3.65 -18.47
C GLY A 208 -0.71 -2.18 -18.88
N PHE A 209 -0.68 -1.26 -17.91
CA PHE A 209 -0.69 0.18 -18.17
C PHE A 209 0.43 0.60 -19.14
N LEU A 210 1.68 0.22 -18.82
CA LEU A 210 2.87 0.56 -19.60
C LEU A 210 2.80 0.01 -21.03
N ILE A 211 2.35 -1.23 -21.20
CA ILE A 211 2.14 -1.85 -22.52
C ILE A 211 1.04 -1.10 -23.27
N GLY A 212 -0.05 -0.75 -22.61
CA GLY A 212 -1.16 0.00 -23.20
C GLY A 212 -0.71 1.34 -23.77
N ILE A 213 -0.11 2.20 -22.93
CA ILE A 213 0.39 3.51 -23.37
C ILE A 213 1.55 3.37 -24.36
N GLY A 214 2.42 2.39 -24.19
CA GLY A 214 3.55 2.13 -25.08
C GLY A 214 3.10 1.69 -26.48
N THR A 215 2.05 0.89 -26.55
CA THR A 215 1.42 0.50 -27.83
C THR A 215 0.85 1.73 -28.53
N TYR A 216 0.20 2.63 -27.78
CA TYR A 216 -0.30 3.87 -28.35
C TYR A 216 0.83 4.76 -28.88
N ILE A 217 1.88 5.02 -28.09
CA ILE A 217 3.06 5.79 -28.53
C ILE A 217 3.71 5.17 -29.78
N PHE A 218 3.76 3.85 -29.88
CA PHE A 218 4.32 3.17 -31.04
C PHE A 218 3.50 3.41 -32.32
N ILE A 219 2.17 3.51 -32.20
CA ILE A 219 1.26 3.77 -33.32
C ILE A 219 1.20 5.27 -33.65
N GLU A 220 1.22 6.11 -32.61
CA GLU A 220 1.08 7.56 -32.66
C GLU A 220 2.24 8.24 -31.89
N PRO A 221 3.43 8.37 -32.50
CA PRO A 221 4.64 8.85 -31.82
C PRO A 221 4.54 10.27 -31.27
N ASP A 222 3.73 11.11 -31.93
CA ASP A 222 3.55 12.52 -31.54
C ASP A 222 2.44 12.72 -30.49
N VAL A 223 1.82 11.64 -29.99
CA VAL A 223 0.77 11.64 -28.95
C VAL A 223 -0.27 12.74 -29.18
N GLN A 224 -1.02 12.62 -30.28
CA GLN A 224 -1.95 13.68 -30.70
C GLN A 224 -3.26 13.73 -29.89
N SER A 225 -3.60 12.66 -29.18
CA SER A 225 -4.83 12.57 -28.37
C SER A 225 -4.53 12.06 -26.95
N ALA A 226 -4.79 12.91 -25.95
CA ALA A 226 -4.76 12.53 -24.54
C ALA A 226 -5.86 11.51 -24.20
N THR A 227 -7.01 11.62 -24.86
CA THR A 227 -8.09 10.63 -24.78
C THR A 227 -7.61 9.25 -25.17
N ALA A 228 -7.05 9.09 -26.37
CA ALA A 228 -6.61 7.78 -26.85
C ALA A 228 -5.45 7.23 -26.01
N PHE A 229 -4.52 8.08 -25.57
CA PHE A 229 -3.46 7.71 -24.65
C PHE A 229 -4.01 7.11 -23.35
N SER A 230 -4.95 7.81 -22.71
CA SER A 230 -5.54 7.39 -21.44
C SER A 230 -6.42 6.15 -21.58
N VAL A 231 -7.22 6.05 -22.66
CA VAL A 231 -8.04 4.87 -22.95
C VAL A 231 -7.17 3.63 -23.14
N MET A 232 -6.05 3.75 -23.87
CA MET A 232 -5.12 2.64 -24.04
C MET A 232 -4.44 2.25 -22.73
N GLY A 233 -4.13 3.23 -21.87
CA GLY A 233 -3.69 2.99 -20.49
C GLY A 233 -4.71 2.17 -19.70
N ILE A 234 -6.00 2.58 -19.70
CA ILE A 234 -7.09 1.88 -19.00
C ILE A 234 -7.22 0.43 -19.48
N LEU A 235 -7.31 0.23 -20.81
CA LEU A 235 -7.45 -1.10 -21.40
C LEU A 235 -6.26 -1.99 -21.03
N GLY A 236 -5.05 -1.44 -21.09
CA GLY A 236 -3.82 -2.10 -20.67
C GLY A 236 -3.87 -2.52 -19.21
N THR A 237 -4.19 -1.60 -18.30
CA THR A 237 -4.30 -1.87 -16.86
C THR A 237 -5.30 -2.98 -16.56
N VAL A 238 -6.54 -2.86 -17.08
CA VAL A 238 -7.60 -3.85 -16.82
C VAL A 238 -7.20 -5.23 -17.37
N THR A 239 -6.61 -5.28 -18.55
CA THR A 239 -6.11 -6.52 -19.15
C THR A 239 -4.98 -7.13 -18.33
N GLY A 240 -4.05 -6.31 -17.85
CA GLY A 240 -2.92 -6.73 -17.02
C GLY A 240 -3.37 -7.30 -15.68
N LEU A 241 -4.25 -6.58 -14.97
CA LEU A 241 -4.85 -7.05 -13.71
C LEU A 241 -5.62 -8.35 -13.90
N GLY A 242 -6.48 -8.43 -14.91
CA GLY A 242 -7.28 -9.62 -15.20
C GLY A 242 -6.41 -10.83 -15.55
N THR A 243 -5.37 -10.61 -16.37
CA THR A 243 -4.41 -11.66 -16.75
C THR A 243 -3.63 -12.17 -15.55
N ALA A 244 -3.06 -11.28 -14.75
CA ALA A 244 -2.32 -11.68 -13.55
C ALA A 244 -3.23 -12.37 -12.53
N THR A 245 -4.45 -11.90 -12.34
CA THR A 245 -5.45 -12.56 -11.48
C THR A 245 -5.76 -13.98 -11.96
N TYR A 246 -5.95 -14.17 -13.26
CA TYR A 246 -6.22 -15.49 -13.85
C TYR A 246 -5.02 -16.44 -13.69
N LEU A 247 -3.81 -15.97 -13.99
CA LEU A 247 -2.59 -16.77 -13.91
C LEU A 247 -2.24 -17.17 -12.48
N THR A 248 -2.59 -16.33 -11.51
CA THR A 248 -2.29 -16.53 -10.08
C THR A 248 -3.42 -17.21 -9.30
N ARG A 249 -4.49 -17.64 -9.97
CA ARG A 249 -5.70 -18.17 -9.30
C ARG A 249 -5.48 -19.34 -8.33
N ASN A 250 -4.40 -20.10 -8.51
CA ASN A 250 -4.05 -21.25 -7.68
C ASN A 250 -2.78 -21.02 -6.83
N TRP A 251 -2.28 -19.78 -6.71
CA TRP A 251 -1.02 -19.51 -6.02
C TRP A 251 -1.11 -19.79 -4.52
N ASP A 252 -2.26 -19.50 -3.92
CA ASP A 252 -2.45 -19.59 -2.46
C ASP A 252 -3.06 -20.93 -2.01
N VAL A 253 -3.05 -21.95 -2.86
CA VAL A 253 -3.58 -23.28 -2.50
C VAL A 253 -2.50 -24.07 -1.77
N GLU A 254 -2.87 -24.77 -0.69
CA GLU A 254 -1.96 -25.71 0.00
C GLU A 254 -1.36 -26.69 -1.01
N GLU A 255 -0.03 -26.68 -1.17
CA GLU A 255 0.67 -27.71 -1.92
C GLU A 255 0.53 -29.03 -1.15
N THR A 256 -0.25 -29.97 -1.68
CA THR A 256 -0.39 -31.34 -1.12
C THR A 256 0.88 -32.19 -1.33
N GLY A 257 2.02 -31.58 -1.62
CA GLY A 257 3.31 -32.23 -1.82
C GLY A 257 4.37 -31.60 -0.93
N ASP A 258 5.16 -32.43 -0.25
CA ASP A 258 6.31 -32.05 0.58
C ASP A 258 7.44 -31.47 -0.28
N PHE A 259 7.20 -30.35 -0.97
CA PHE A 259 8.26 -29.56 -1.56
C PHE A 259 8.89 -28.72 -0.46
N SER A 260 9.98 -29.23 0.11
CA SER A 260 10.82 -28.45 1.02
C SER A 260 12.09 -28.04 0.29
N ALA A 261 12.42 -26.75 0.28
CA ALA A 261 13.70 -26.26 -0.20
C ALA A 261 14.47 -25.65 0.98
N ASN A 262 15.53 -26.32 1.38
CA ASN A 262 16.42 -25.89 2.46
C ASN A 262 17.67 -25.25 1.85
N TRP A 263 17.94 -24.02 2.27
CA TRP A 263 19.14 -23.29 1.91
C TRP A 263 20.17 -23.44 3.03
N GLY A 264 21.36 -23.88 2.69
CA GLY A 264 22.47 -24.03 3.62
C GLY A 264 23.60 -23.07 3.26
N VAL A 265 24.20 -22.44 4.27
CA VAL A 265 25.49 -21.78 4.12
C VAL A 265 26.48 -22.52 5.01
N SER A 266 27.49 -23.14 4.41
CA SER A 266 28.53 -23.88 5.14
C SER A 266 29.89 -23.21 4.94
N PRO A 267 30.63 -22.88 6.02
CA PRO A 267 31.99 -22.38 5.89
C PRO A 267 32.93 -23.44 5.32
N THR A 268 33.91 -23.01 4.54
CA THR A 268 34.97 -23.83 3.93
C THR A 268 36.31 -23.13 4.14
N ASP A 269 37.42 -23.86 4.04
CA ASP A 269 38.78 -23.33 4.27
C ASP A 269 39.15 -22.15 3.35
N GLY A 270 38.39 -21.90 2.28
CA GLY A 270 38.59 -20.80 1.34
C GLY A 270 37.40 -19.84 1.17
N GLY A 271 36.33 -19.95 1.97
CA GLY A 271 35.13 -19.11 1.83
C GLY A 271 33.86 -19.75 2.40
N ALA A 272 32.72 -19.52 1.77
CA ALA A 272 31.45 -20.16 2.13
C ALA A 272 30.82 -20.83 0.91
N LEU A 273 30.23 -21.99 1.13
CA LEU A 273 29.48 -22.73 0.11
C LEU A 273 27.99 -22.55 0.37
N LEU A 274 27.27 -22.11 -0.65
CA LEU A 274 25.82 -22.06 -0.65
C LEU A 274 25.30 -23.38 -1.19
N SER A 275 24.44 -24.06 -0.43
CA SER A 275 23.79 -25.29 -0.85
C SER A 275 22.28 -25.11 -0.90
N VAL A 276 21.65 -25.82 -1.83
CA VAL A 276 20.20 -25.96 -1.94
C VAL A 276 19.91 -27.45 -1.92
N GLY A 277 19.10 -27.89 -0.98
CA GLY A 277 18.63 -29.27 -0.87
C GLY A 277 17.14 -29.32 -0.64
N GLY A 278 16.46 -30.37 -1.08
CA GLY A 278 15.02 -30.49 -0.91
C GLY A 278 14.48 -31.89 -1.14
N SER A 279 13.25 -32.11 -0.70
CA SER A 279 12.45 -33.31 -1.00
C SER A 279 11.47 -33.01 -2.13
N PHE A 280 11.21 -34.02 -2.97
CA PHE A 280 10.25 -33.99 -4.07
C PHE A 280 9.46 -35.31 -4.10
#